data_AF-A0A7S3N4M9-F1
#
_entry.id   AF-A0A7S3N4M9-F1
#
_cell.length_a   1.000
_cell.length_b   1.000
_cell.length_c   1.000
_cell.angle_alpha   90.00
_cell.angle_beta   90.00
_cell.angle_gamma   90.00
#
_symmetry.space_group_name_H-M   'P 1'
#
loop_
_entity.id
_entity.type
_entity.pdbx_description
1 polymer ?
#
loop_
_entity_poly.entity_id
_entity_poly.type
_entity_poly.pdbx_seq_one_letter_code
_entity_poly.pdbx_strand_id
1 'polypeptide(L)'
;MRYRVRIDGTDVEDETITATGWEEEKYYRHKLNGVYDAPAGSKIDLTCWIAKNLQSHSYMYTFYGSDGSNHEQIENEHKGLFRIEPGSESSNGTSLYSGHFGEIMYYL
;
A
#
# COMPACT_ATOMS: atom_id res chain seq x y z
N MET A 1 11.13 -7.10 -1.18
CA MET A 1 10.07 -6.35 -0.48
C MET A 1 9.34 -7.31 0.45
N ARG A 2 8.96 -6.88 1.63
CA ARG A 2 7.96 -7.58 2.46
C ARG A 2 6.69 -6.74 2.47
N TYR A 3 5.53 -7.36 2.45
CA TYR A 3 4.27 -6.66 2.64
C TYR A 3 3.39 -7.41 3.63
N ARG A 4 2.45 -6.68 4.24
CA ARG A 4 1.43 -7.22 5.11
C ARG A 4 0.11 -6.50 4.86
N VAL A 5 -0.97 -7.28 4.83
CA VAL A 5 -2.34 -6.83 4.67
C VAL A 5 -3.14 -7.25 5.88
N ARG A 6 -3.85 -6.29 6.49
CA ARG A 6 -4.84 -6.57 7.54
C ARG A 6 -6.21 -6.11 7.14
N ILE A 7 -7.21 -6.89 7.53
CA ILE A 7 -8.62 -6.51 7.46
C ILE A 7 -9.16 -6.54 8.89
N ASP A 8 -9.69 -5.40 9.35
CA ASP A 8 -10.21 -5.21 10.70
C ASP A 8 -9.22 -5.67 11.80
N GLY A 9 -7.94 -5.39 11.59
CA GLY A 9 -6.84 -5.72 12.50
C GLY A 9 -6.35 -7.17 12.44
N THR A 10 -6.92 -8.01 11.59
CA THR A 10 -6.49 -9.40 11.40
C THR A 10 -5.55 -9.52 10.21
N ASP A 11 -4.36 -10.12 10.40
CA ASP A 11 -3.43 -10.43 9.31
C ASP A 11 -4.05 -11.45 8.35
N VAL A 12 -4.26 -11.05 7.10
CA VAL A 12 -4.78 -11.94 6.03
C VAL A 12 -3.68 -12.38 5.07
N GLU A 13 -2.60 -11.60 4.99
CA GLU A 13 -1.39 -11.93 4.24
C GLU A 13 -0.17 -11.21 4.82
N ASP A 14 0.96 -11.91 4.96
CA ASP A 14 2.26 -11.35 5.38
C ASP A 14 3.38 -12.13 4.69
N GLU A 15 3.96 -11.53 3.66
CA GLU A 15 4.82 -12.25 2.72
C GLU A 15 6.07 -11.46 2.35
N THR A 16 7.14 -12.20 2.07
CA THR A 16 8.39 -11.65 1.53
C THR A 16 8.57 -12.06 0.08
N ILE A 17 8.66 -11.08 -0.80
CA ILE A 17 8.81 -11.28 -2.24
C ILE A 17 10.04 -10.60 -2.81
N THR A 18 10.55 -11.18 -3.90
CA THR A 18 11.54 -10.54 -4.75
C THR A 18 10.80 -9.70 -5.78
N ALA A 19 10.92 -8.39 -5.67
CA ALA A 19 10.39 -7.45 -6.65
C ALA A 19 11.53 -6.92 -7.51
N THR A 20 11.35 -6.98 -8.83
CA THR A 20 12.32 -6.58 -9.85
C THR A 20 11.78 -5.39 -10.65
N GLY A 21 12.64 -4.58 -11.26
CA GLY A 21 12.22 -3.49 -12.17
C GLY A 21 11.97 -2.11 -11.53
N TRP A 22 12.31 -1.93 -10.24
CA TRP A 22 12.06 -0.69 -9.49
C TRP A 22 12.69 0.58 -10.06
N GLU A 23 13.80 0.46 -10.80
CA GLU A 23 14.55 1.61 -11.32
C GLU A 23 13.98 2.13 -12.65
N GLU A 24 13.19 1.32 -13.35
CA GLU A 24 12.66 1.63 -14.68
C GLU A 24 11.15 1.97 -14.64
N GLU A 25 10.42 1.40 -13.69
CA GLU A 25 8.98 1.59 -13.56
C GLU A 25 8.60 2.51 -12.39
N LYS A 26 7.65 3.42 -12.63
CA LYS A 26 7.09 4.29 -11.58
C LYS A 26 6.24 3.54 -10.56
N TYR A 27 5.71 2.39 -10.94
CA TYR A 27 4.83 1.56 -10.12
C TYR A 27 5.24 0.10 -10.22
N TYR A 28 5.21 -0.60 -9.09
CA TYR A 28 5.27 -2.05 -9.04
C TYR A 28 3.91 -2.57 -8.57
N ARG A 29 3.25 -3.37 -9.41
CA ARG A 29 1.94 -3.96 -9.07
C ARG A 29 2.14 -5.37 -8.58
N HIS A 30 1.81 -5.59 -7.31
CA HIS A 30 1.77 -6.92 -6.73
C HIS A 30 0.33 -7.39 -6.58
N LYS A 31 0.05 -8.59 -7.08
CA LYS A 31 -1.24 -9.25 -6.84
C LYS A 31 -1.10 -10.12 -5.59
N LEU A 32 -2.01 -9.93 -4.64
CA LEU A 32 -2.13 -10.76 -3.45
C LEU A 32 -2.33 -12.24 -3.82
N ASN A 33 -1.86 -13.15 -2.96
CA ASN A 33 -1.98 -14.59 -3.20
C ASN A 33 -3.43 -15.06 -3.14
N GLY A 34 -4.24 -14.40 -2.29
CA GLY A 34 -5.67 -14.64 -2.14
C GLY A 34 -6.53 -13.48 -2.64
N VAL A 35 -7.83 -13.75 -2.77
CA VAL A 35 -8.86 -12.71 -2.76
C VAL A 35 -9.37 -12.64 -1.33
N TYR A 36 -9.43 -11.42 -0.78
CA TYR A 36 -9.85 -11.20 0.60
C TYR A 36 -11.06 -10.28 0.61
N ASP A 37 -12.13 -10.77 1.23
CA ASP A 37 -13.36 -10.00 1.36
C ASP A 37 -13.17 -8.86 2.35
N ALA A 38 -13.48 -7.64 1.93
CA ALA A 38 -13.53 -6.46 2.76
C ALA A 38 -14.95 -5.88 2.72
N PRO A 39 -15.81 -6.24 3.69
CA PRO A 39 -17.15 -5.68 3.79
C PRO A 39 -17.15 -4.15 3.84
N ALA A 40 -18.27 -3.53 3.44
CA ALA A 40 -18.41 -2.09 3.53
C ALA A 40 -18.20 -1.60 4.97
N GLY A 41 -17.30 -0.64 5.15
CA GLY A 41 -16.91 -0.09 6.45
C GLY A 41 -15.75 -0.81 7.14
N SER A 42 -15.24 -1.93 6.59
CA SER A 42 -14.03 -2.57 7.09
C SER A 42 -12.81 -1.67 6.92
N LYS A 43 -11.87 -1.79 7.85
CA LYS A 43 -10.58 -1.11 7.79
C LYS A 43 -9.56 -2.04 7.15
N ILE A 44 -8.89 -1.57 6.10
CA ILE A 44 -7.81 -2.28 5.42
C ILE A 44 -6.49 -1.57 5.75
N ASP A 45 -5.57 -2.24 6.44
CA ASP A 45 -4.21 -1.73 6.65
C ASP A 45 -3.25 -2.39 5.67
N LEU A 46 -2.45 -1.57 4.98
CA LEU A 46 -1.37 -2.01 4.09
C LEU A 46 -0.03 -1.53 4.66
N THR A 47 0.88 -2.47 4.91
CA THR A 47 2.25 -2.17 5.34
C THR A 47 3.24 -2.78 4.36
N CYS A 48 4.25 -2.03 3.94
CA CYS A 48 5.32 -2.54 3.09
C CYS A 48 6.71 -2.15 3.63
N TRP A 49 7.66 -3.08 3.50
CA TRP A 49 9.08 -2.86 3.76
C TRP A 49 9.87 -3.06 2.47
N ILE A 50 10.52 -1.99 2.04
CA ILE A 50 11.26 -1.95 0.78
C ILE A 50 12.75 -1.78 1.09
N ALA A 51 13.56 -2.71 0.61
CA ALA A 51 15.00 -2.70 0.74
C ALA A 51 15.62 -3.51 -0.41
N LYS A 52 16.86 -3.22 -0.81
CA LYS A 52 17.62 -4.08 -1.74
C LYS A 52 17.83 -5.48 -1.15
N ASN A 53 18.03 -5.52 0.16
CA ASN A 53 18.11 -6.73 0.96
C ASN A 53 17.48 -6.43 2.33
N LEU A 54 16.43 -7.18 2.69
CA LEU A 54 15.68 -7.00 3.93
C LEU A 54 16.48 -7.42 5.17
N GLN A 55 17.40 -8.36 5.05
CA GLN A 55 18.22 -8.83 6.18
C GLN A 55 19.30 -7.81 6.57
N SER A 56 19.90 -7.15 5.58
CA SER A 56 20.96 -6.17 5.81
C SER A 56 20.46 -4.72 5.92
N HIS A 57 19.15 -4.49 5.84
CA HIS A 57 18.53 -3.16 5.88
C HIS A 57 19.13 -2.17 4.86
N SER A 58 19.60 -2.68 3.72
CA SER A 58 20.22 -1.84 2.70
C SER A 58 19.16 -1.01 1.97
N TYR A 59 19.27 0.31 2.11
CA TYR A 59 18.33 1.27 1.52
C TYR A 59 18.26 1.20 0.00
N MET A 60 17.10 1.59 -0.53
CA MET A 60 16.83 1.75 -1.95
C MET A 60 16.07 3.06 -2.16
N TYR A 61 16.43 3.82 -3.19
CA TYR A 61 15.63 4.95 -3.64
C TYR A 61 14.55 4.42 -4.60
N THR A 62 13.31 4.81 -4.36
CA THR A 62 12.17 4.46 -5.20
C THR A 62 11.36 5.71 -5.48
N PHE A 63 10.58 5.68 -6.56
CA PHE A 63 9.62 6.75 -6.84
C PHE A 63 8.55 6.79 -5.74
N TYR A 64 8.09 8.01 -5.44
CA TYR A 64 7.02 8.27 -4.48
C TYR A 64 6.05 9.30 -5.06
N GLY A 65 4.81 9.25 -4.61
CA GLY A 65 3.80 10.25 -4.94
C GLY A 65 3.89 11.47 -4.02
N SER A 66 3.57 12.64 -4.54
CA SER A 66 3.34 13.88 -3.78
C SER A 66 1.93 14.40 -4.03
N ASP A 67 1.53 15.43 -3.29
CA ASP A 67 0.27 16.16 -3.49
C ASP A 67 -0.98 15.28 -3.29
N GLY A 68 -0.87 14.30 -2.39
CA GLY A 68 -2.03 13.55 -1.90
C GLY A 68 -3.05 14.52 -1.30
N SER A 69 -4.28 14.50 -1.80
CA SER A 69 -5.33 15.40 -1.32
C SER A 69 -5.98 14.81 -0.08
N ASN A 70 -6.51 15.65 0.81
CA ASN A 70 -7.45 15.21 1.84
C ASN A 70 -8.76 14.85 1.14
N HIS A 71 -8.89 13.60 0.74
CA HIS A 71 -9.97 13.13 -0.11
C HIS A 71 -11.16 12.63 0.71
N GLU A 72 -11.77 13.49 1.52
CA GLU A 72 -13.17 13.30 1.91
C GLU A 72 -14.10 13.19 0.67
N GLN A 73 -13.55 13.47 -0.52
CA GLN A 73 -14.20 13.41 -1.84
C GLN A 73 -13.31 12.74 -2.92
N ILE A 74 -12.75 11.53 -2.71
CA ILE A 74 -12.32 10.72 -3.88
C ILE A 74 -13.59 10.37 -4.67
N GLU A 75 -13.89 11.17 -5.70
CA GLU A 75 -14.75 10.77 -6.79
C GLU A 75 -13.94 9.85 -7.72
N ASN A 76 -13.75 8.58 -7.34
CA ASN A 76 -13.56 7.57 -8.37
C ASN A 76 -14.93 7.29 -9.03
N GLU A 77 -14.98 6.51 -10.10
CA GLU A 77 -16.22 6.21 -10.84
C GLU A 77 -17.37 5.64 -9.96
N HIS A 78 -17.09 5.32 -8.69
CA HIS A 78 -18.02 4.79 -7.69
C HIS A 78 -18.20 5.67 -6.43
N LYS A 79 -17.78 6.95 -6.45
CA LYS A 79 -18.14 7.99 -5.45
C LYS A 79 -18.00 7.57 -3.98
N GLY A 80 -16.77 7.51 -3.45
CA GLY A 80 -16.55 7.40 -2.00
C GLY A 80 -16.46 5.98 -1.43
N LEU A 81 -16.05 4.98 -2.22
CA LEU A 81 -15.80 3.61 -1.75
C LEU A 81 -14.69 3.50 -0.69
N PHE A 82 -13.71 4.41 -0.71
CA PHE A 82 -12.55 4.34 0.19
C PHE A 82 -12.35 5.67 0.91
N ARG A 83 -12.16 5.60 2.22
CA ARG A 83 -11.59 6.67 3.04
C ARG A 83 -10.15 6.28 3.38
N ILE A 84 -9.19 7.15 3.06
CA ILE A 84 -7.78 6.92 3.39
C ILE A 84 -7.48 7.56 4.74
N GLU A 85 -6.84 6.80 5.64
CA GLU A 85 -6.42 7.27 6.96
C GLU A 85 -4.91 7.04 7.13
N PRO A 86 -4.21 7.84 7.96
CA PRO A 86 -2.83 7.59 8.29
C PRO A 86 -2.66 6.21 8.95
N GLY A 87 -1.75 5.39 8.41
CA GLY A 87 -1.38 4.12 9.02
C GLY A 87 -0.48 4.32 10.25
N SER A 88 -0.75 3.61 11.34
CA SER A 88 0.03 3.69 12.57
C SER A 88 1.46 3.11 12.46
N GLU A 89 1.71 2.29 11.44
CA GLU A 89 2.99 1.63 11.20
C GLU A 89 3.88 2.34 10.17
N SER A 90 3.40 3.45 9.60
CA SER A 90 4.21 4.23 8.68
C SER A 90 5.37 4.91 9.43
N SER A 91 6.59 4.45 9.17
CA SER A 91 7.82 4.94 9.79
C SER A 91 8.81 5.53 8.80
N ASN A 92 8.43 5.63 7.51
CA ASN A 92 9.30 6.08 6.42
C ASN A 92 8.65 7.19 5.57
N GLY A 93 7.89 8.07 6.23
CA GLY A 93 7.35 9.28 5.60
C GLY A 93 6.11 9.12 4.72
N THR A 94 5.58 7.90 4.55
CA THR A 94 4.30 7.71 3.85
C THR A 94 3.15 8.26 4.70
N SER A 95 2.32 9.10 4.10
CA SER A 95 1.24 9.84 4.74
C SER A 95 0.09 10.07 3.76
N LEU A 96 -0.95 10.80 4.19
CA LEU A 96 -2.03 11.23 3.29
C LEU A 96 -1.56 12.15 2.16
N TYR A 97 -0.42 12.83 2.34
CA TYR A 97 0.03 13.89 1.44
C TYR A 97 1.14 13.43 0.48
N SER A 98 1.89 12.40 0.87
CA SER A 98 3.03 11.92 0.08
C SER A 98 3.49 10.54 0.54
N GLY A 99 4.16 9.81 -0.36
CA GLY A 99 4.80 8.53 -0.06
C GLY A 99 4.42 7.40 -1.01
N HIS A 100 4.27 6.20 -0.46
CA HIS A 100 3.98 4.96 -1.20
C HIS A 100 2.48 4.62 -1.25
N PHE A 101 2.15 3.51 -1.91
CA PHE A 101 0.78 3.04 -2.20
C PHE A 101 -0.01 3.94 -3.15
N GLY A 102 0.56 4.20 -4.34
CA GLY A 102 -0.10 5.03 -5.35
C GLY A 102 -1.34 4.41 -6.00
N GLU A 103 -1.54 3.09 -5.91
CA GLU A 103 -2.69 2.38 -6.49
C GLU A 103 -3.13 1.22 -5.57
N ILE A 104 -4.44 0.96 -5.51
CA ILE A 104 -5.04 -0.26 -4.96
C ILE A 104 -5.96 -0.85 -6.03
N MET A 105 -5.79 -2.13 -6.32
CA MET A 105 -6.65 -2.87 -7.26
C MET A 105 -7.70 -3.65 -6.47
N TYR A 106 -8.97 -3.55 -6.86
CA TYR A 106 -10.09 -4.21 -6.21
C TYR A 106 -11.12 -4.74 -7.23
N TYR A 107 -12.04 -5.58 -6.77
CA TYR A 107 -13.17 -6.10 -7.53
C TYR A 107 -14.47 -5.82 -6.74
N LEU A 108 -15.59 -5.66 -7.45
CA LEU A 108 -16.95 -5.54 -6.89
C LEU A 108 -17.76 -6.81 -7.16
#